data_AF-A0A939YXY3-F1
#
_entry.id   AF-A0A939YXY3-F1
#
_cell.length_a   1.000
_cell.length_b   1.000
_cell.length_c   1.000
_cell.angle_alpha   90.00
_cell.angle_beta   90.00
_cell.angle_gamma   90.00
#
_symmetry.space_group_name_H-M   'P 1'
#
loop_
_entity.id
_entity.type
_entity.pdbx_description
1 polymer ?
#
loop_
_entity_poly.entity_id
_entity_poly.type
_entity_poly.pdbx_seq_one_letter_code
_entity_poly.pdbx_strand_id
1 'polypeptide(L)'
;MSIQKMKRIRLIGLRSEKDALLDDLLRFGKVEISDYPQAEGDVVVFSTNNYDKTDLPADMLVVNQQKLSAALDIMQRYFPEKKGLLDPKPEASLESFLSNARLNSCLHCAARVIRLDGEIKSLTNRIQELQTQKTALQPWLDLDMPLEYEGTEHVSFTLCSLP
;
A
#
# COMPACT_ATOMS: atom_id res chain seq x y z
N MET A 1 -12.62 -21.82 30.43
CA MET A 1 -12.87 -20.42 30.02
C MET A 1 -14.16 -19.96 30.67
N SER A 2 -14.13 -18.87 31.44
CA SER A 2 -15.30 -18.33 32.13
C SER A 2 -15.90 -17.22 31.28
N ILE A 3 -17.18 -17.34 30.91
CA ILE A 3 -17.93 -16.26 30.29
C ILE A 3 -18.36 -15.32 31.42
N GLN A 4 -17.78 -14.12 31.43
CA GLN A 4 -18.15 -13.08 32.40
C GLN A 4 -19.39 -12.32 31.89
N LYS A 5 -20.36 -12.07 32.78
CA LYS A 5 -21.59 -11.34 32.43
C LYS A 5 -21.26 -9.87 32.12
N MET A 6 -21.35 -9.49 30.85
CA MET A 6 -21.12 -8.11 30.39
C MET A 6 -22.24 -7.17 30.85
N LYS A 7 -21.88 -5.95 31.26
CA LYS A 7 -22.83 -4.88 31.59
C LYS A 7 -22.99 -3.95 30.39
N ARG A 8 -24.24 -3.61 30.05
CA ARG A 8 -24.53 -2.63 28.99
C ARG A 8 -24.57 -1.23 29.58
N ILE A 9 -23.88 -0.30 28.93
CA ILE A 9 -23.84 1.12 29.30
C ILE A 9 -24.40 1.90 28.11
N ARG A 10 -25.23 2.91 28.40
CA ARG A 10 -25.71 3.87 27.39
C ARG A 10 -25.06 5.22 27.70
N LEU A 11 -24.52 5.86 26.68
CA LEU A 11 -23.84 7.13 26.81
C LEU A 11 -24.65 8.21 26.08
N ILE A 12 -24.87 9.33 26.75
CA ILE A 12 -25.52 10.52 26.20
C ILE A 12 -24.52 11.66 26.37
N GLY A 13 -24.22 12.36 25.28
CA GLY A 13 -23.23 13.44 25.27
C GLY A 13 -23.53 14.44 24.15
N LEU A 14 -22.81 15.56 24.17
CA LEU A 14 -22.92 16.57 23.12
C LEU A 14 -22.31 16.04 21.81
N ARG A 15 -22.95 16.34 20.68
CA ARG A 15 -22.43 15.96 19.34
C ARG A 15 -21.03 16.53 19.09
N SER A 16 -20.74 17.72 19.62
CA SER A 16 -19.43 18.37 19.50
C SER A 16 -18.29 17.62 20.20
N GLU A 17 -18.60 16.80 21.21
CA GLU A 17 -17.61 16.06 21.99
C GLU A 17 -17.49 14.60 21.56
N LYS A 18 -18.29 14.17 20.57
CA LYS A 18 -18.37 12.77 20.11
C LYS A 18 -16.99 12.15 19.87
N ASP A 19 -16.14 12.81 19.07
CA ASP A 19 -14.86 12.24 18.65
C ASP A 19 -13.86 12.14 19.80
N ALA A 20 -13.81 13.16 20.67
CA ALA A 20 -12.96 13.14 21.87
C ALA A 20 -13.38 12.01 22.84
N LEU A 21 -14.69 11.84 23.03
CA LEU A 21 -15.25 10.82 23.91
C LEU A 21 -15.01 9.41 23.34
N LEU A 22 -15.13 9.24 22.01
CA LEU A 22 -14.78 7.98 21.35
C LEU A 22 -13.30 7.66 21.46
N ASP A 23 -12.40 8.65 21.30
CA ASP A 23 -10.96 8.46 21.48
C ASP A 23 -10.63 8.01 22.91
N ASP A 24 -11.23 8.65 23.93
CA ASP A 24 -11.05 8.27 25.34
C ASP A 24 -11.56 6.85 25.63
N LEU A 25 -12.73 6.46 25.09
CA LEU A 25 -13.28 5.11 25.25
C LEU A 25 -12.43 4.05 24.55
N LEU A 26 -11.92 4.35 23.34
CA LEU A 26 -11.02 3.47 22.60
C LEU A 26 -9.68 3.28 23.36
N ARG A 27 -9.13 4.35 23.93
CA ARG A 27 -7.94 4.31 24.78
C ARG A 27 -8.16 3.54 26.08
N PHE A 28 -9.37 3.61 26.64
CA PHE A 28 -9.71 2.86 27.86
C PHE A 28 -9.73 1.34 27.63
N GLY A 29 -10.13 0.88 26.44
CA GLY A 29 -9.95 -0.51 25.98
C GLY A 29 -10.76 -1.58 26.74
N LYS A 30 -11.71 -1.19 27.60
CA LYS A 30 -12.55 -2.11 28.40
C LYS A 30 -14.02 -2.15 27.97
N VAL A 31 -14.36 -1.43 26.92
CA VAL A 31 -15.74 -1.30 26.42
C VAL A 31 -15.78 -1.67 24.94
N GLU A 32 -16.84 -2.38 24.56
CA GLU A 32 -17.16 -2.64 23.16
C GLU A 32 -18.16 -1.57 22.70
N ILE A 33 -17.84 -0.91 21.59
CA ILE A 33 -18.70 0.13 21.00
C ILE A 33 -19.59 -0.55 19.97
N SER A 34 -20.90 -0.50 20.18
CA SER A 34 -21.92 -1.06 19.30
C SER A 34 -22.88 0.02 18.82
N ASP A 35 -23.37 -0.12 17.61
CA ASP A 35 -24.42 0.77 17.10
C ASP A 35 -25.71 0.64 17.93
N TYR A 36 -26.37 1.78 18.14
CA TYR A 36 -27.64 1.81 18.85
C TYR A 36 -28.75 1.24 17.95
N PRO A 37 -29.45 0.17 18.35
CA PRO A 37 -30.57 -0.34 17.57
C PRO A 37 -31.70 0.71 17.59
N GLN A 38 -32.09 1.23 16.43
CA GLN A 38 -33.27 2.08 16.30
C GLN A 38 -34.51 1.27 16.72
N ALA A 39 -35.17 1.67 17.80
CA ALA A 39 -36.49 1.18 18.17
C ALA A 39 -37.54 2.22 17.77
N GLU A 40 -38.65 1.76 17.18
CA GLU A 40 -39.80 2.59 16.82
C GLU A 40 -40.44 3.18 18.09
N GLY A 41 -40.20 4.46 18.38
CA GLY A 41 -40.94 5.21 19.39
C GLY A 41 -40.12 5.92 20.48
N ASP A 42 -38.81 5.69 20.58
CA ASP A 42 -37.97 6.47 21.49
C ASP A 42 -37.57 7.80 20.84
N VAL A 43 -37.64 8.88 21.65
CA VAL A 43 -37.23 10.26 21.38
C VAL A 43 -36.16 10.29 20.30
N VAL A 44 -36.50 10.84 19.12
CA VAL A 44 -35.66 10.95 17.91
C VAL A 44 -34.19 10.90 18.29
N VAL A 45 -33.66 9.69 18.37
CA VAL A 45 -32.23 9.48 18.39
C VAL A 45 -31.90 9.91 16.98
N PHE A 46 -31.36 11.11 16.85
CA PHE A 46 -30.64 11.50 15.64
C PHE A 46 -29.48 10.50 15.54
N SER A 47 -29.78 9.27 15.11
CA SER A 47 -28.87 8.49 14.32
C SER A 47 -28.59 9.40 13.15
N THR A 48 -27.45 10.08 13.22
CA THR A 48 -26.74 10.54 12.04
C THR A 48 -26.39 9.28 11.24
N ASN A 49 -27.41 8.65 10.66
CA ASN A 49 -27.32 7.79 9.49
C ASN A 49 -27.00 8.64 8.26
N ASN A 50 -26.98 9.96 8.40
CA ASN A 50 -26.02 10.77 7.68
C ASN A 50 -24.63 10.47 8.23
N TYR A 51 -24.05 9.37 7.72
CA TYR A 51 -22.76 9.49 7.08
C TYR A 51 -22.82 10.75 6.21
N ASP A 52 -22.58 11.92 6.82
CA ASP A 52 -22.29 13.11 6.04
C ASP A 52 -21.04 12.72 5.27
N LYS A 53 -21.26 12.52 3.96
CA LYS A 53 -20.32 12.15 2.91
C LYS A 53 -19.22 13.21 2.79
N THR A 54 -18.44 13.37 3.83
CA THR A 54 -17.04 13.65 3.71
C THR A 54 -16.36 12.31 3.91
N ASP A 55 -16.48 11.42 2.91
CA ASP A 55 -15.78 10.13 2.82
C ASP A 55 -14.25 10.32 2.64
N LEU A 56 -13.81 11.56 2.44
CA LEU A 56 -12.42 11.97 2.26
C LEU A 56 -11.46 11.48 3.37
N PRO A 57 -11.77 11.54 4.68
CA PRO A 57 -10.85 11.10 5.72
C PRO A 57 -10.70 9.57 5.76
N ALA A 58 -11.81 8.83 5.60
CA ALA A 58 -11.80 7.37 5.62
C ALA A 58 -11.07 6.82 4.39
N ASP A 59 -11.33 7.39 3.22
CA ASP A 59 -10.64 7.03 1.98
C ASP A 59 -9.13 7.33 2.07
N MET A 60 -8.75 8.48 2.64
CA MET A 60 -7.34 8.80 2.85
C MET A 60 -6.64 7.84 3.81
N LEU A 61 -7.33 7.37 4.86
CA LEU A 61 -6.77 6.37 5.78
C LEU A 61 -6.54 5.03 5.08
N VAL A 62 -7.50 4.57 4.26
CA VAL A 62 -7.36 3.35 3.47
C VAL A 62 -6.21 3.48 2.46
N VAL A 63 -6.10 4.61 1.76
CA VAL A 63 -4.99 4.88 0.83
C VAL A 63 -3.64 4.88 1.55
N ASN A 64 -3.56 5.49 2.75
CA ASN A 64 -2.34 5.50 3.54
C ASN A 64 -1.96 4.10 4.02
N GLN A 65 -2.94 3.29 4.44
CA GLN A 65 -2.72 1.90 4.81
C GLN A 65 -2.19 1.08 3.62
N GLN A 66 -2.79 1.23 2.44
CA GLN A 66 -2.34 0.56 1.22
C GLN A 66 -0.91 0.96 0.81
N LYS A 67 -0.55 2.24 0.95
CA LYS A 67 0.83 2.71 0.69
C LYS A 67 1.84 2.07 1.63
N LEU A 68 1.51 2.01 2.93
CA LEU A 68 2.38 1.40 3.93
C LEU A 68 2.53 -0.12 3.71
N SER A 69 1.44 -0.83 3.40
CA SER A 69 1.52 -2.27 3.10
C SER A 69 2.34 -2.55 1.84
N ALA A 70 2.11 -1.79 0.76
CA ALA A 70 2.87 -1.95 -0.48
C ALA A 70 4.39 -1.70 -0.26
N ALA A 71 4.74 -0.68 0.53
CA ALA A 71 6.14 -0.43 0.85
C ALA A 71 6.77 -1.56 1.68
N LEU A 72 6.03 -2.13 2.64
CA LEU A 72 6.50 -3.28 3.42
C LEU A 72 6.70 -4.53 2.55
N ASP A 73 5.78 -4.81 1.62
CA ASP A 73 5.90 -5.94 0.68
C ASP A 73 7.13 -5.79 -0.23
N ILE A 74 7.38 -4.58 -0.74
CA ILE A 74 8.59 -4.26 -1.50
C ILE A 74 9.83 -4.49 -0.63
N MET A 75 9.86 -3.95 0.58
CA MET A 75 11.01 -4.13 1.48
C MET A 75 11.25 -5.61 1.79
N GLN A 76 10.20 -6.40 2.02
CA GLN A 76 10.32 -7.83 2.29
C GLN A 76 10.90 -8.60 1.10
N ARG A 77 10.61 -8.17 -0.13
CA ARG A 77 11.18 -8.77 -1.35
C ARG A 77 12.68 -8.54 -1.48
N TYR A 78 13.17 -7.34 -1.15
CA TYR A 78 14.59 -6.99 -1.28
C TYR A 78 15.41 -7.33 -0.02
N PHE A 79 14.81 -7.20 1.16
CA PHE A 79 15.42 -7.38 2.47
C PHE A 79 14.47 -8.17 3.38
N PRO A 80 14.38 -9.50 3.21
CA PRO A 80 13.52 -10.33 4.05
C PRO A 80 14.05 -10.35 5.49
N GLU A 81 13.32 -9.74 6.41
CA GLU A 81 13.56 -9.90 7.84
C GLU A 81 13.06 -11.27 8.31
N LYS A 82 13.92 -12.00 9.03
CA LYS A 82 13.53 -13.24 9.69
C LYS A 82 12.76 -12.90 10.95
N LYS A 83 11.43 -12.99 10.90
CA LYS A 83 10.59 -12.97 12.11
C LYS A 83 10.57 -14.37 12.72
N GLY A 84 11.01 -14.48 13.97
CA GLY A 84 10.80 -15.68 14.78
C GLY A 84 9.31 -15.86 15.07
N LEU A 85 8.85 -17.11 15.10
CA LEU A 85 7.44 -17.46 15.36
C LEU A 85 6.93 -16.92 16.72
N LEU A 86 7.85 -16.63 17.64
CA LEU A 86 7.57 -16.21 19.02
C LEU A 86 8.27 -14.88 19.37
N ASP A 87 8.61 -14.06 18.38
CA ASP A 87 9.18 -12.75 18.68
C ASP A 87 8.17 -11.92 19.48
N PRO A 88 8.58 -11.33 20.62
CA PRO A 88 7.68 -10.53 21.43
C PRO A 88 7.18 -9.35 20.58
N LYS A 89 5.88 -9.05 20.73
CA LYS A 89 5.30 -7.88 20.06
C LYS A 89 6.07 -6.64 20.51
N PRO A 90 6.55 -5.79 19.59
CA PRO A 90 7.31 -4.60 19.96
C PRO A 90 6.44 -3.70 20.85
N GLU A 91 7.00 -3.32 21.99
CA GLU A 91 6.36 -2.37 22.89
C GLU A 91 6.48 -0.95 22.31
N ALA A 92 5.37 -0.24 22.28
CA ALA A 92 5.32 1.16 21.85
C ALA A 92 4.50 1.96 22.86
N SER A 93 5.02 3.10 23.28
CA SER A 93 4.26 4.07 24.06
C SER A 93 3.07 4.58 23.24
N LEU A 94 1.91 4.77 23.87
CA LEU A 94 0.69 5.25 23.22
C LEU A 94 0.92 6.57 22.46
N GLU A 95 1.63 7.53 23.06
CA GLU A 95 1.93 8.83 22.44
C GLU A 95 2.72 8.69 21.14
N SER A 96 3.74 7.81 21.15
CA SER A 96 4.53 7.54 19.95
C SER A 96 3.73 6.79 18.88
N PHE A 97 2.79 5.93 19.28
CA PHE A 97 1.93 5.18 18.36
C PHE A 97 0.89 6.09 17.68
N LEU A 98 0.32 7.05 18.42
CA LEU A 98 -0.68 8.00 17.91
C LEU A 98 -0.07 9.28 17.32
N SER A 99 1.26 9.36 17.20
CA SER A 99 1.93 10.55 16.69
C SER A 99 1.72 10.74 15.19
N ASN A 100 1.00 11.81 14.82
CA ASN A 100 0.82 12.21 13.42
C ASN A 100 2.16 12.54 12.72
N ALA A 101 3.14 13.10 13.45
CA ALA A 101 4.46 13.38 12.90
C ALA A 101 5.20 12.09 12.51
N ARG A 102 5.08 11.05 13.34
CA ARG A 102 5.66 9.72 13.05
C ARG A 102 4.96 9.08 11.86
N LEU A 103 3.62 9.14 11.81
CA LEU A 103 2.84 8.63 10.69
C LEU A 103 3.25 9.29 9.36
N ASN A 104 3.35 10.63 9.33
CA ASN A 104 3.77 11.37 8.14
C ASN A 104 5.19 11.01 7.69
N SER A 105 6.11 10.83 8.64
CA SER A 105 7.48 10.39 8.35
C SER A 105 7.50 8.99 7.73
N CYS A 106 6.71 8.05 8.29
CA CYS A 106 6.57 6.71 7.73
C CYS A 106 5.98 6.73 6.32
N LEU A 107 4.96 7.56 6.06
CA LEU A 107 4.36 7.71 4.74
C LEU A 107 5.34 8.29 3.71
N HIS A 108 6.17 9.25 4.11
CA HIS A 108 7.24 9.77 3.25
C HIS A 108 8.27 8.68 2.89
N CYS A 109 8.69 7.88 3.88
CA CYS A 109 9.55 6.74 3.65
C CYS A 109 8.92 5.71 2.70
N ALA A 110 7.65 5.37 2.90
CA ALA A 110 6.92 4.45 2.02
C ALA A 110 6.84 4.94 0.58
N ALA A 111 6.55 6.23 0.37
CA ALA A 111 6.54 6.83 -0.97
C ALA A 111 7.90 6.74 -1.65
N ARG A 112 8.99 6.95 -0.90
CA ARG A 112 10.36 6.80 -1.40
C ARG A 112 10.68 5.36 -1.80
N VAL A 113 10.27 4.37 -1.00
CA VAL A 113 10.46 2.94 -1.32
C VAL A 113 9.74 2.57 -2.62
N ILE A 114 8.47 2.97 -2.75
CA ILE A 114 7.67 2.70 -3.95
C ILE A 114 8.30 3.34 -5.19
N ARG A 115 8.81 4.59 -5.08
CA ARG A 115 9.50 5.26 -6.18
C ARG A 115 10.75 4.51 -6.62
N LEU A 116 11.59 4.09 -5.67
CA LEU A 116 12.82 3.36 -5.95
C LEU A 116 12.55 2.00 -6.60
N ASP A 117 11.50 1.28 -6.18
CA ASP A 117 11.07 0.03 -6.84
C ASP A 117 10.65 0.28 -8.30
N GLY A 118 9.96 1.41 -8.56
CA GLY A 118 9.64 1.85 -9.92
C GLY A 118 10.89 2.13 -10.77
N GLU A 119 11.89 2.80 -10.20
CA GLU A 119 13.19 3.05 -10.86
C GLU A 119 13.94 1.73 -11.16
N ILE A 120 13.93 0.77 -10.23
CA ILE A 120 14.54 -0.55 -10.45
C ILE A 120 13.84 -1.29 -11.60
N LYS A 121 12.50 -1.27 -11.64
CA LYS A 121 11.72 -1.90 -12.71
C LYS A 121 12.00 -1.28 -14.07
N SER A 122 12.07 0.05 -14.17
CA SER A 122 12.35 0.74 -15.43
C SER A 122 13.76 0.43 -15.94
N LEU A 123 14.76 0.43 -15.05
CA LEU A 123 16.13 0.04 -15.38
C LEU A 123 16.22 -1.42 -15.83
N THR A 124 15.52 -2.32 -15.13
CA THR A 124 15.49 -3.74 -15.48
C THR A 124 14.89 -3.96 -16.88
N ASN A 125 13.78 -3.28 -17.20
CA ASN A 125 13.19 -3.34 -18.54
C ASN A 125 14.15 -2.80 -19.60
N ARG A 126 14.86 -1.71 -19.31
CA ARG A 126 15.85 -1.15 -20.24
C ARG A 126 17.02 -2.10 -20.48
N ILE A 127 17.50 -2.78 -19.43
CA ILE A 127 18.53 -3.82 -19.56
C ILE A 127 18.04 -4.95 -20.45
N GLN A 128 16.81 -5.43 -20.26
CA GLN A 128 16.24 -6.48 -21.09
C GLN A 128 16.11 -6.06 -22.55
N GLU A 129 15.63 -4.85 -22.83
CA GLU A 129 15.54 -4.30 -24.18
C GLU A 129 16.91 -4.27 -24.88
N LEU A 130 17.93 -3.77 -24.19
CA LEU A 130 19.30 -3.72 -24.70
C LEU A 130 19.88 -5.13 -24.91
N GLN A 131 19.56 -6.08 -24.03
CA GLN A 131 19.96 -7.48 -24.20
C GLN A 131 19.31 -8.10 -25.43
N THR A 132 18.01 -7.87 -25.65
CA THR A 132 17.30 -8.33 -26.85
C THR A 132 17.92 -7.74 -28.13
N GLN A 133 18.20 -6.44 -28.14
CA GLN A 133 18.90 -5.79 -29.27
C GLN A 133 20.28 -6.39 -29.51
N LYS A 134 21.06 -6.60 -28.44
CA LYS A 134 22.38 -7.22 -28.54
C LYS A 134 22.30 -8.64 -29.13
N THR A 135 21.37 -9.47 -28.64
CA THR A 135 21.18 -10.84 -29.14
C THR A 135 20.71 -10.84 -30.60
N ALA A 136 19.84 -9.90 -30.98
CA ALA A 136 19.41 -9.75 -32.37
C ALA A 136 20.57 -9.32 -33.30
N LEU A 137 21.52 -8.54 -32.79
CA LEU A 137 22.70 -8.10 -33.54
C LEU A 137 23.84 -9.13 -33.57
N GLN A 138 23.84 -10.07 -32.62
CA GLN A 138 24.93 -11.05 -32.44
C GLN A 138 25.25 -11.89 -33.69
N PRO A 139 24.27 -12.39 -34.48
CA PRO A 139 24.56 -13.17 -35.69
C PRO A 139 25.26 -12.38 -36.80
N TRP A 140 25.18 -11.05 -36.76
CA TRP A 140 25.70 -10.17 -37.82
C TRP A 140 27.11 -9.64 -37.52
N LEU A 141 27.68 -9.98 -36.36
CA LEU A 141 29.00 -9.48 -35.94
C LEU A 141 30.13 -9.90 -36.89
N ASP A 142 30.03 -11.12 -37.45
CA ASP A 142 31.04 -11.70 -38.34
C ASP A 142 30.75 -11.39 -39.83
N LEU A 143 29.75 -10.54 -40.12
CA LEU A 143 29.38 -10.21 -41.49
C LEU A 143 30.36 -9.19 -42.07
N ASP A 144 31.08 -9.58 -43.12
CA ASP A 144 32.08 -8.73 -43.80
C ASP A 144 31.48 -7.63 -44.71
N MET A 145 30.16 -7.41 -44.64
CA MET A 145 29.43 -6.47 -45.50
C MET A 145 28.36 -5.69 -44.72
N PRO A 146 27.97 -4.48 -45.17
CA PRO A 146 26.95 -3.67 -44.50
C PRO A 146 25.58 -4.36 -44.45
N LEU A 147 24.85 -4.17 -43.35
CA LEU A 147 23.50 -4.69 -43.17
C LEU A 147 22.49 -4.05 -44.13
N GLU A 148 22.74 -2.81 -44.54
CA GLU A 148 21.90 -2.04 -45.47
C GLU A 148 22.17 -2.39 -46.94
N TYR A 149 22.99 -3.40 -47.24
CA TYR A 149 23.30 -3.79 -48.61
C TYR A 149 22.09 -4.45 -49.29
N GLU A 150 21.51 -3.78 -50.29
CA GLU A 150 20.34 -4.27 -51.02
C GLU A 150 20.67 -5.10 -52.28
N GLY A 151 21.95 -5.15 -52.68
CA GLY A 151 22.40 -5.85 -53.88
C GLY A 151 23.09 -4.93 -54.90
N THR A 152 23.05 -5.35 -56.15
CA THR A 152 23.60 -4.62 -57.31
C THR A 152 22.51 -4.35 -58.33
N GLU A 153 22.85 -3.65 -59.42
CA GLU A 153 21.93 -3.38 -60.55
C GLU A 153 21.30 -4.65 -61.15
N HIS A 154 21.92 -5.82 -60.97
CA HIS A 154 21.48 -7.07 -61.59
C HIS A 154 21.07 -8.16 -60.58
N VAL A 155 21.31 -7.98 -59.29
CA VAL A 155 21.05 -9.00 -58.26
C VAL A 155 20.53 -8.36 -56.98
N SER A 156 19.36 -8.80 -56.51
CA SER A 156 18.80 -8.45 -55.20
C SER A 156 19.43 -9.30 -54.09
N PHE A 157 19.82 -8.67 -52.99
CA PHE A 157 20.34 -9.35 -51.80
C PHE A 157 19.39 -9.15 -50.62
N THR A 158 19.16 -10.18 -49.82
CA THR A 158 18.28 -10.10 -48.64
C THR A 158 18.85 -10.93 -47.51
N LEU A 159 19.06 -10.29 -46.37
CA LEU A 159 19.51 -10.93 -45.14
C LEU A 159 18.30 -11.38 -44.31
N CYS A 160 18.36 -12.59 -43.75
CA CYS A 160 17.37 -13.06 -42.78
C CYS A 160 18.06 -13.81 -41.64
N SER A 161 17.52 -13.66 -40.43
CA SER A 161 17.91 -14.48 -39.28
C SER A 161 16.82 -15.51 -39.01
N LEU A 162 17.21 -16.77 -38.84
CA LEU A 162 16.34 -17.85 -38.39
C LEU A 162 16.68 -18.19 -36.93
N PRO A 163 15.69 -18.62 -36.12
CA PRO A 163 15.89 -18.96 -34.71
C PRO A 163 16.77 -20.20 -34.51
#